data_AF-A0A9J6GIM2-F1
#
_entry.id   AF-A0A9J6GIM2-F1
#
_cell.length_a   1.000
_cell.length_b   1.000
_cell.length_c   1.000
_cell.angle_alpha   90.00
_cell.angle_beta   90.00
_cell.angle_gamma   90.00
#
_symmetry.space_group_name_H-M   'P 1'
#
loop_
_entity.id
_entity.type
_entity.pdbx_description
1 polymer ?
#
loop_
_entity_poly.entity_id
_entity_poly.type
_entity_poly.pdbx_seq_one_letter_code
_entity_poly.pdbx_strand_id
1 'polypeptide(L)'
;MLECFMQPMSGSPHMLSDILHSDFFKQLTSDSIHDTILLLLYTDQLEITNPLGSGAGKHKILAVYFFSLNLHRRHRSKLNAIHLLLLATYKAVMRHGLEKVAAPMVEDLNFVHEDGIKGEVLHFAVVTVAICGDNLSIVWRA
;
A
#
# COMPACT_ATOMS: atom_id res chain seq x y z
N MET A 1 -7.28 -2.55 11.47
CA MET A 1 -6.37 -2.15 12.57
C MET A 1 -4.99 -1.96 11.95
N LEU A 2 -4.61 -0.72 11.61
CA LEU A 2 -3.36 -0.37 10.92
C LEU A 2 -2.54 0.50 11.87
N GLU A 3 -1.83 -0.13 12.81
CA GLU A 3 -0.81 0.56 13.61
C GLU A 3 0.53 0.44 12.89
N CYS A 4 1.08 1.58 12.46
CA CYS A 4 2.40 1.64 11.83
C CYS A 4 3.48 1.43 12.90
N PHE A 5 3.84 0.18 13.17
CA PHE A 5 4.94 -0.15 14.06
C PHE A 5 6.28 -0.02 13.33
N MET A 6 6.96 1.11 13.49
CA MET A 6 8.40 1.16 13.27
C MET A 6 9.09 0.44 14.43
N GLN A 7 9.24 -0.88 14.32
CA GLN A 7 10.01 -1.64 15.31
C GLN A 7 11.51 -1.39 15.14
N PRO A 8 12.27 -1.25 16.25
CA PRO A 8 13.71 -1.14 16.18
C PRO A 8 14.30 -2.41 15.56
N MET A 9 15.03 -2.24 14.45
CA MET A 9 15.68 -3.35 13.79
C MET A 9 16.90 -3.79 14.60
N SER A 10 16.89 -5.03 15.12
CA SER A 10 18.05 -5.64 15.78
C SER A 10 19.07 -6.12 14.73
N GLY A 11 19.75 -5.19 14.07
CA GLY A 11 20.77 -5.46 13.06
C GLY A 11 22.15 -4.96 13.48
N SER A 12 23.23 -5.58 12.99
CA SER A 12 24.56 -5.01 13.11
C SER A 12 24.63 -3.68 12.34
N PRO A 13 25.33 -2.65 12.85
CA PRO A 13 25.34 -1.31 12.24
C PRO A 13 25.95 -1.26 10.83
N HIS A 14 26.58 -2.35 10.37
CA HIS A 14 27.20 -2.47 9.05
C HIS A 14 26.35 -3.26 8.05
N MET A 15 25.16 -3.73 8.42
CA MET A 15 24.29 -4.50 7.55
C MET A 15 23.03 -3.71 7.19
N LEU A 16 22.81 -3.49 5.90
CA LEU A 16 21.56 -2.91 5.42
C LEU A 16 20.44 -3.93 5.60
N SER A 17 19.45 -3.56 6.40
CA SER A 17 18.27 -4.37 6.67
C SER A 17 17.01 -3.60 6.30
N ASP A 18 15.99 -4.35 5.89
CA ASP A 18 14.67 -3.84 5.47
C ASP A 18 13.57 -4.47 6.35
N ILE A 19 12.36 -3.94 6.29
CA ILE A 19 11.20 -4.30 7.10
C ILE A 19 10.93 -5.83 7.14
N LEU A 20 11.24 -6.54 6.06
CA LEU A 20 11.14 -8.01 5.96
C LEU A 20 12.04 -8.79 6.94
N HIS A 21 13.08 -8.18 7.48
CA HIS A 21 13.96 -8.83 8.46
C HIS A 21 13.45 -8.67 9.90
N SER A 22 12.39 -7.88 10.10
CA SER A 22 11.74 -7.72 11.40
C SER A 22 11.13 -9.04 11.87
N ASP A 23 11.21 -9.31 13.17
CA ASP A 23 10.60 -10.50 13.77
C ASP A 23 9.07 -10.49 13.63
N PHE A 24 8.46 -9.29 13.57
CA PHE A 24 7.04 -9.14 13.25
C PHE A 24 6.66 -9.82 11.94
N PHE A 25 7.44 -9.62 10.87
CA PHE A 25 7.17 -10.22 9.57
C PHE A 25 7.39 -11.73 9.55
N LYS A 26 8.42 -12.21 10.27
CA LYS A 26 8.67 -13.64 10.40
C LYS A 26 7.48 -14.34 11.06
N GLN A 27 6.90 -13.75 12.10
CA GLN A 27 5.71 -14.29 12.75
C GLN A 27 4.53 -14.33 11.77
N LEU A 28 4.31 -13.22 11.05
CA LEU A 28 3.22 -13.07 10.08
C LEU A 28 3.26 -14.10 8.94
N THR A 29 4.45 -14.50 8.48
CA THR A 29 4.59 -15.54 7.45
C THR A 29 4.66 -16.95 8.03
N SER A 30 5.15 -17.12 9.27
CA SER A 30 5.30 -18.44 9.90
C SER A 30 3.97 -19.04 10.33
N ASP A 31 3.00 -18.20 10.70
CA ASP A 31 1.67 -18.63 11.12
C ASP A 31 0.73 -18.92 9.94
N SER A 32 1.17 -18.63 8.70
CA SER A 32 0.35 -18.81 7.50
C SER A 32 0.41 -20.25 6.98
N ILE A 33 -0.76 -20.83 6.72
CA ILE A 33 -0.92 -22.15 6.05
C ILE A 33 -0.59 -22.03 4.55
N HIS A 34 -0.58 -20.81 4.02
CA HIS A 34 -0.45 -20.47 2.60
C HIS A 34 0.74 -19.55 2.38
N ASP A 35 1.33 -19.58 1.18
CA ASP A 35 2.32 -18.56 0.80
C ASP A 35 1.69 -17.15 0.95
N THR A 36 2.40 -16.21 1.56
CA THR A 36 1.84 -14.89 1.88
C THR A 36 2.42 -13.81 0.96
N ILE A 37 1.56 -12.98 0.35
CA ILE A 37 1.93 -11.76 -0.35
C ILE A 37 1.81 -10.59 0.61
N LEU A 38 2.90 -9.83 0.76
CA LEU A 38 2.98 -8.71 1.69
C LEU A 38 2.87 -7.40 0.90
N LEU A 39 1.81 -6.63 1.12
CA LEU A 39 1.54 -5.37 0.44
C LEU A 39 2.01 -4.17 1.26
N LEU A 40 2.71 -3.25 0.58
CA LEU A 40 2.88 -1.86 1.02
C LEU A 40 1.99 -0.99 0.13
N LEU A 41 1.13 -0.18 0.74
CA LEU A 41 0.35 0.82 0.02
C LEU A 41 1.06 2.16 0.04
N TYR A 42 1.04 2.87 -1.09
CA TYR A 42 1.56 4.22 -1.21
C TYR A 42 0.51 5.16 -1.77
N THR A 43 0.27 6.27 -1.10
CA THR A 43 -0.67 7.30 -1.55
C THR A 43 0.05 8.53 -2.08
N ASP A 44 -0.40 9.01 -3.23
CA ASP A 44 0.12 10.18 -3.93
C ASP A 44 -1.05 11.09 -4.35
N GLN A 45 -0.82 12.40 -4.36
CA GLN A 45 -1.75 13.39 -4.88
C GLN A 45 -1.22 13.99 -6.18
N LEU A 46 -1.81 13.53 -7.27
CA LEU A 46 -1.50 14.00 -8.62
C LEU A 46 -2.28 15.29 -8.92
N GLU A 47 -1.68 16.20 -9.67
CA GLU A 47 -2.40 17.33 -10.27
C GLU A 47 -2.32 17.25 -11.80
N ILE A 48 -3.48 17.17 -12.49
CA ILE A 48 -3.56 17.14 -13.96
C ILE A 48 -3.88 18.54 -14.50
N THR A 49 -3.12 19.55 -14.08
CA THR A 49 -3.21 20.90 -14.62
C THR A 49 -1.85 21.52 -14.84
N ASN A 50 -1.81 22.58 -15.67
CA ASN A 50 -0.66 23.45 -15.71
C ASN A 50 -0.46 24.06 -14.31
N PRO A 51 0.67 23.80 -13.64
CA PRO A 51 0.92 24.31 -12.28
C PRO A 51 0.98 25.84 -12.22
N LEU A 52 1.15 26.51 -13.37
CA LEU A 52 1.16 27.96 -13.49
C LEU A 52 -0.05 28.42 -14.31
N GLY A 53 -1.21 28.56 -13.67
CA GLY A 53 -2.41 29.06 -14.34
C GLY A 53 -3.68 29.01 -13.49
N SER A 54 -4.80 29.49 -14.07
CA SER A 54 -6.11 29.51 -13.40
C SER A 54 -6.69 28.13 -13.09
N GLY A 55 -6.08 27.06 -13.63
CA GLY A 55 -6.39 25.66 -13.33
C GLY A 55 -5.62 25.08 -12.14
N ALA A 56 -4.58 25.76 -11.66
CA ALA A 56 -3.69 25.25 -10.62
C ALA A 56 -4.47 24.89 -9.33
N GLY A 57 -4.17 23.74 -8.76
CA GLY A 57 -4.79 23.20 -7.53
C GLY A 57 -6.22 22.68 -7.70
N LYS A 58 -6.85 22.79 -8.88
CA LYS A 58 -8.27 22.41 -9.07
C LYS A 58 -8.48 20.95 -9.45
N HIS A 59 -7.59 20.39 -10.26
CA HIS A 59 -7.77 19.05 -10.83
C HIS A 59 -6.83 18.05 -10.17
N LYS A 60 -7.10 17.79 -8.89
CA LYS A 60 -6.35 16.84 -8.07
C LYS A 60 -6.94 15.44 -8.13
N ILE A 61 -6.08 14.44 -8.14
CA ILE A 61 -6.44 13.03 -8.08
C ILE A 61 -5.64 12.37 -6.96
N LEU A 62 -6.35 11.66 -6.09
CA LEU A 62 -5.76 10.69 -5.18
C LEU A 62 -5.42 9.44 -5.99
N ALA A 63 -4.15 9.03 -5.95
CA ALA A 63 -3.71 7.72 -6.40
C ALA A 63 -3.27 6.88 -5.20
N VAL A 64 -3.70 5.63 -5.18
CA VAL A 64 -3.19 4.61 -4.25
C VAL A 64 -2.52 3.54 -5.08
N TYR A 65 -1.25 3.28 -4.77
CA TYR A 65 -0.45 2.23 -5.38
C TYR A 65 -0.18 1.13 -4.36
N PHE A 66 0.16 -0.07 -4.84
CA PHE A 66 0.67 -1.15 -4.01
C PHE A 66 1.95 -1.77 -4.58
N PHE A 67 2.73 -2.37 -3.69
CA PHE A 67 3.97 -3.08 -3.99
C PHE A 67 3.99 -4.39 -3.20
N SER A 68 4.44 -5.48 -3.82
CA SER A 68 4.77 -6.71 -3.08
C SER A 68 6.15 -6.60 -2.46
N LEU A 69 6.20 -6.59 -1.13
CA LEU A 69 7.44 -6.45 -0.37
C LEU A 69 8.34 -7.68 -0.48
N ASN A 70 7.75 -8.88 -0.49
CA ASN A 70 8.47 -10.15 -0.55
C ASN A 70 9.01 -10.55 -1.93
N LEU A 71 8.89 -9.67 -2.93
CA LEU A 71 9.67 -9.79 -4.16
C LEU A 71 11.14 -9.42 -3.92
N HIS A 72 12.06 -10.15 -4.57
CA HIS A 72 13.48 -9.84 -4.49
C HIS A 72 13.76 -8.36 -4.84
N ARG A 73 14.65 -7.70 -4.09
CA ARG A 73 14.95 -6.25 -4.20
C ARG A 73 15.09 -5.75 -5.64
N ARG A 74 15.85 -6.49 -6.47
CA ARG A 74 16.08 -6.20 -7.91
C ARG A 74 14.82 -6.08 -8.77
N HIS A 75 13.72 -6.70 -8.33
CA HIS A 75 12.44 -6.72 -9.04
C HIS A 75 11.50 -5.67 -8.46
N ARG A 76 11.40 -5.56 -7.14
CA ARG A 76 10.52 -4.56 -6.49
C ARG A 76 10.99 -3.11 -6.67
N SER A 77 12.25 -2.88 -7.03
CA SER A 77 12.78 -1.54 -7.31
C SER A 77 12.45 -1.02 -8.72
N LYS A 78 11.78 -1.82 -9.55
CA LYS A 78 11.43 -1.42 -10.91
C LYS A 78 10.05 -0.75 -10.94
N LEU A 79 9.88 0.20 -11.85
CA LEU A 79 8.60 0.89 -12.05
C LEU A 79 7.44 -0.07 -12.37
N ASN A 80 7.71 -1.19 -13.05
CA ASN A 80 6.70 -2.19 -13.37
C ASN A 80 6.26 -3.07 -12.18
N ALA A 81 6.88 -2.91 -11.02
CA ALA A 81 6.45 -3.51 -9.75
C ALA A 81 5.56 -2.57 -8.92
N ILE A 82 5.25 -1.38 -9.45
CA ILE A 82 4.31 -0.42 -8.86
C ILE A 82 2.96 -0.62 -9.53
N HIS A 83 1.97 -1.03 -8.75
CA HIS A 83 0.64 -1.32 -9.27
C HIS A 83 -0.37 -0.33 -8.74
N LEU A 84 -1.29 0.12 -9.61
CA LEU A 84 -2.35 1.05 -9.23
C LEU A 84 -3.51 0.27 -8.58
N LEU A 85 -3.96 0.72 -7.42
CA LEU A 85 -5.08 0.14 -6.68
C LEU A 85 -6.35 1.00 -6.76
N LEU A 86 -6.20 2.32 -6.63
CA LEU A 86 -7.32 3.25 -6.60
C LEU A 86 -6.93 4.57 -7.27
N LEU A 87 -7.85 5.11 -8.09
CA LEU A 87 -7.82 6.50 -8.54
C LEU A 87 -9.12 7.17 -8.16
N ALA A 88 -9.03 8.31 -7.48
CA ALA A 88 -10.20 9.10 -7.12
C ALA A 88 -9.95 10.59 -7.34
N THR A 89 -10.88 11.25 -8.03
CA THR A 89 -10.81 12.71 -8.14
C THR A 89 -11.06 13.34 -6.77
N TYR A 90 -10.33 14.42 -6.47
CA TYR A 90 -10.53 15.16 -5.22
C TYR A 90 -11.97 15.68 -5.10
N LYS A 91 -12.63 16.00 -6.23
CA LYS A 91 -14.06 16.35 -6.25
C LYS A 91 -14.96 15.23 -5.73
N ALA A 92 -14.67 13.97 -6.09
CA ALA A 92 -15.40 12.82 -5.57
C ALA A 92 -15.13 12.62 -4.07
N VAL A 93 -13.87 12.73 -3.65
CA VAL A 93 -13.47 12.63 -2.23
C VAL A 93 -14.16 13.71 -1.39
N MET A 94 -14.19 14.96 -1.84
CA MET A 94 -14.86 16.06 -1.13
C MET A 94 -16.37 15.90 -1.08
N ARG A 95 -16.98 15.28 -2.10
CA ARG A 95 -18.42 15.08 -2.17
C ARG A 95 -18.90 13.90 -1.32
N HIS A 96 -18.15 12.80 -1.33
CA HIS A 96 -18.58 11.52 -0.75
C HIS A 96 -17.85 11.15 0.54
N GLY A 97 -16.75 11.83 0.85
CA GLY A 97 -15.83 11.45 1.92
C GLY A 97 -14.84 10.38 1.46
N LEU A 98 -13.64 10.41 2.04
CA LEU A 98 -12.59 9.43 1.72
C LEU A 98 -13.02 8.01 2.04
N GLU A 99 -13.67 7.79 3.18
CA GLU A 99 -14.13 6.48 3.64
C GLU A 99 -14.97 5.78 2.55
N LYS A 100 -15.98 6.47 2.01
CA LYS A 100 -16.84 5.90 0.95
C LYS A 100 -16.11 5.68 -0.36
N VAL A 101 -15.16 6.56 -0.70
CA VAL A 101 -14.35 6.43 -1.91
C VAL A 101 -13.37 5.27 -1.82
N ALA A 102 -12.82 5.02 -0.62
CA ALA A 102 -11.87 3.96 -0.35
C ALA A 102 -12.54 2.62 0.02
N ALA A 103 -13.84 2.61 0.34
CA ALA A 103 -14.56 1.42 0.77
C ALA A 103 -14.37 0.21 -0.17
N PRO A 104 -14.51 0.33 -1.50
CA PRO A 104 -14.31 -0.80 -2.40
C PRO A 104 -12.89 -1.38 -2.31
N MET A 105 -11.88 -0.52 -2.20
CA MET A 105 -10.49 -0.94 -2.02
C MET A 105 -10.30 -1.66 -0.68
N VAL A 106 -10.90 -1.17 0.41
CA VAL A 106 -10.79 -1.80 1.73
C VAL A 106 -11.51 -3.14 1.76
N GLU A 107 -12.68 -3.23 1.13
CA GLU A 107 -13.43 -4.48 0.96
C GLU A 107 -12.61 -5.52 0.19
N ASP A 108 -12.01 -5.14 -0.94
CA ASP A 108 -11.14 -6.03 -1.72
C ASP A 108 -9.94 -6.51 -0.91
N LEU A 109 -9.28 -5.60 -0.17
CA LEU A 109 -8.12 -5.94 0.67
C LEU A 109 -8.50 -6.87 1.83
N ASN A 110 -9.66 -6.69 2.44
CA ASN A 110 -10.16 -7.59 3.48
C ASN A 110 -10.50 -8.96 2.89
N PHE A 111 -11.16 -8.99 1.72
CA PHE A 111 -11.47 -10.23 1.03
C PHE A 111 -10.21 -11.04 0.73
N VAL A 112 -9.18 -10.44 0.12
CA VAL A 112 -7.94 -11.17 -0.18
C VAL A 112 -7.12 -11.50 1.08
N HIS A 113 -7.38 -10.85 2.20
CA HIS A 113 -6.78 -11.20 3.49
C HIS A 113 -7.43 -12.43 4.11
N GLU A 114 -8.77 -12.48 4.11
CA GLU A 114 -9.55 -13.57 4.71
C GLU A 114 -9.59 -14.81 3.82
N ASP A 115 -9.88 -14.63 2.53
CA ASP A 115 -10.10 -15.72 1.57
C ASP A 115 -8.86 -16.06 0.74
N GLY A 116 -7.87 -15.17 0.67
CA GLY A 116 -6.69 -15.31 -0.17
C GLY A 116 -6.97 -15.23 -1.68
N ILE A 117 -5.91 -15.38 -2.48
CA ILE A 117 -5.95 -15.40 -3.94
C ILE A 117 -5.62 -16.82 -4.42
N LYS A 118 -6.58 -17.45 -5.10
CA LYS A 118 -6.39 -18.76 -5.72
C LYS A 118 -5.82 -18.60 -7.13
N GLY A 119 -4.58 -19.04 -7.31
CA GLY A 119 -4.04 -19.39 -8.62
C GLY A 119 -4.42 -20.82 -9.02
N GLU A 120 -4.03 -21.25 -10.21
CA GLU A 120 -4.32 -22.60 -10.71
C GLU A 120 -3.72 -23.71 -9.82
N VAL A 121 -2.60 -23.43 -9.16
CA VAL A 121 -1.84 -24.40 -8.36
C VAL A 121 -1.55 -23.91 -6.94
N LEU A 122 -1.56 -22.60 -6.73
CA LEU A 122 -1.13 -21.98 -5.46
C LEU A 122 -2.25 -21.12 -4.89
N HIS A 123 -2.37 -21.13 -3.57
CA HIS A 123 -3.26 -20.24 -2.83
C HIS A 123 -2.40 -19.31 -2.01
N PHE A 124 -2.57 -18.01 -2.19
CA PHE A 124 -1.80 -17.00 -1.49
C PHE A 124 -2.67 -16.24 -0.49
N ALA A 125 -2.23 -16.13 0.76
CA ALA A 125 -2.78 -15.12 1.66
C ALA A 125 -2.25 -13.75 1.25
N VAL A 126 -3.03 -12.68 1.45
CA VAL A 126 -2.57 -11.31 1.19
C VAL A 126 -2.65 -10.50 2.48
N VAL A 127 -1.59 -9.77 2.80
CA VAL A 127 -1.56 -8.92 3.99
C VAL A 127 -1.05 -7.55 3.63
N THR A 128 -1.86 -6.53 3.87
CA THR A 128 -1.41 -5.14 3.85
C THR A 128 -0.69 -4.81 5.14
N VAL A 129 0.59 -4.52 5.04
CA VAL A 129 1.45 -4.33 6.22
C VAL A 129 1.59 -2.87 6.60
N ALA A 130 1.60 -1.98 5.61
CA ALA A 130 1.70 -0.56 5.85
C ALA A 130 1.03 0.22 4.74
N ILE A 131 0.60 1.43 5.10
CA ILE A 131 0.22 2.49 4.18
C ILE A 131 1.11 3.70 4.46
N CYS A 132 1.72 4.24 3.43
CA CYS A 132 2.52 5.46 3.51
C CYS A 132 2.16 6.39 2.34
N GLY A 133 2.71 7.58 2.34
CA GLY A 133 2.49 8.53 1.26
C GLY A 133 3.45 9.70 1.33
N ASP A 134 3.39 10.57 0.33
CA ASP A 134 4.17 11.80 0.30
C ASP A 134 3.63 12.87 1.26
N ASN A 135 4.27 14.03 1.25
CA ASN A 135 3.94 15.19 2.08
C ASN A 135 2.55 15.81 1.79
N LEU A 136 1.92 15.47 0.66
CA LEU A 136 0.58 15.93 0.28
C LEU A 136 -0.46 14.81 0.27
N SER A 137 -0.03 13.62 0.64
CA SER A 137 -0.86 12.44 0.68
C SER A 137 -1.91 12.52 1.79
N ILE A 138 -2.89 11.64 1.66
CA ILE A 138 -4.05 11.64 2.54
C ILE A 138 -3.67 11.18 3.94
N VAL A 139 -4.10 11.95 4.95
CA VAL A 139 -4.10 11.51 6.35
C VAL A 139 -5.32 10.62 6.55
N TRP A 140 -5.09 9.31 6.64
CA TRP A 140 -6.10 8.34 7.05
C TRP A 140 -6.40 8.57 8.54
N ARG A 141 -7.53 9.23 8.83
CA ARG A 141 -8.06 9.29 10.20
C ARG A 141 -8.88 8.02 10.42
N ALA A 142 -8.30 7.08 11.17
CA ALA A 142 -9.00 5.93 11.73
C ALA A 142 -9.88 6.37 12.91
#